data_AF-A0A376RB11-F1
#
_entry.id   AF-A0A376RB11-F1
#
_cell.length_a   1.000
_cell.length_b   1.000
_cell.length_c   1.000
_cell.angle_alpha   90.00
_cell.angle_beta   90.00
_cell.angle_gamma   90.00
#
_symmetry.space_group_name_H-M   'P 1'
#
loop_
_entity.id
_entity.type
_entity.pdbx_description
1 polymer ?
#
loop_
_entity_poly.entity_id
_entity_poly.type
_entity_poly.pdbx_seq_one_letter_code
_entity_poly.pdbx_strand_id
1 'polypeptide(L)'
;MSRKNKKVRMSSRIDLADALRKESSLSAFTFDGPYRLTGHDLLDNMYCADNGRWYETPVDWYGLARAARQTSWHQSALYFKRNVLLGCYIPHPLLSRQDFSALALDWFVFGNAFLELRSNMLGEPLKLRHALAKYMRRGSDLESWWYVQDGKDAFQFRPGKVCHLMNPDINQEIYGMPEYLGALLSASLSHSADMFRKLYYDNGSHAGCIIYIGAAQVNPRKHGLPERNATGGTWWWCV
;
A
#
# COMPACT_ATOMS: atom_id res chain seq x y z
N MET A 1 -61.86 6.28 24.04
CA MET A 1 -60.55 5.58 24.00
C MET A 1 -59.71 6.18 22.88
N SER A 2 -58.77 7.08 23.22
CA SER A 2 -57.95 7.83 22.25
C SER A 2 -56.56 7.22 22.15
N ARG A 3 -56.22 6.66 20.98
CA ARG A 3 -54.85 6.19 20.66
C ARG A 3 -53.97 7.41 20.38
N LYS A 4 -53.14 7.80 21.36
CA LYS A 4 -52.07 8.80 21.17
C LYS A 4 -50.95 8.18 20.32
N ASN A 5 -50.85 8.64 19.08
CA ASN A 5 -49.75 8.30 18.18
C ASN A 5 -48.54 9.21 18.49
N LYS A 6 -47.48 8.64 19.08
CA LYS A 6 -46.26 9.36 19.47
C LYS A 6 -45.33 9.44 18.25
N LYS A 7 -45.48 10.48 17.43
CA LYS A 7 -44.48 10.82 16.39
C LYS A 7 -43.19 11.26 17.08
N VAL A 8 -42.17 10.41 17.05
CA VAL A 8 -40.80 10.73 17.43
C VAL A 8 -40.29 11.81 16.46
N ARG A 9 -40.11 13.02 16.97
CA ARG A 9 -39.59 14.17 16.23
C ARG A 9 -38.06 14.03 16.12
N MET A 10 -37.58 13.38 15.06
CA MET A 10 -36.19 13.53 14.59
C MET A 10 -36.05 14.95 14.04
N SER A 11 -35.48 15.84 14.84
CA SER A 11 -35.05 17.20 14.48
C SER A 11 -33.95 17.51 15.50
N SER A 12 -32.71 17.83 15.16
CA SER A 12 -32.15 18.36 13.92
C SER A 12 -30.64 18.24 14.10
N ARG A 13 -29.96 17.42 13.30
CA ARG A 13 -28.57 17.73 12.97
C ARG A 13 -28.68 18.91 12.01
N ILE A 14 -28.62 20.11 12.56
CA ILE A 14 -28.32 21.29 11.75
C ILE A 14 -26.97 20.96 11.13
N ASP A 15 -26.94 20.86 9.80
CA ASP A 15 -25.73 20.55 9.06
C ASP A 15 -24.76 21.70 9.34
N LEU A 16 -23.73 21.41 10.16
CA LEU A 16 -22.75 22.39 10.60
C LEU A 16 -22.14 23.11 9.39
N ALA A 17 -22.02 22.40 8.26
CA ALA A 17 -21.56 22.93 6.98
C ALA A 17 -22.49 24.04 6.42
N ASP A 18 -23.81 23.86 6.49
CA ASP A 18 -24.77 24.86 6.00
C ASP A 18 -24.87 26.07 6.94
N ALA A 19 -24.68 25.86 8.25
CA ALA A 19 -24.56 26.94 9.21
C ALA A 19 -23.29 27.77 8.97
N LEU A 20 -22.15 27.11 8.70
CA LEU A 20 -20.87 27.76 8.41
C LEU A 20 -20.88 28.50 7.06
N ARG A 21 -21.55 27.95 6.02
CA ARG A 21 -21.74 28.62 4.72
C ARG A 21 -22.54 29.92 4.81
N LYS A 22 -23.36 30.08 5.86
CA LYS A 22 -24.21 31.26 6.06
C LYS A 22 -23.45 32.45 6.65
N GLU A 23 -22.32 32.20 7.31
CA GLU A 23 -21.40 33.25 7.76
C GLU A 23 -20.36 33.53 6.68
N SER A 24 -20.41 34.71 6.05
CA SER A 24 -19.50 35.10 4.95
C SER A 24 -18.02 35.18 5.36
N SER A 25 -17.72 35.09 6.65
CA SER A 25 -16.39 35.09 7.26
C SER A 25 -15.74 33.71 7.32
N LEU A 26 -16.52 32.62 7.16
CA LEU A 26 -16.08 31.24 7.31
C LEU A 26 -16.32 30.49 5.98
N SER A 27 -15.27 29.88 5.44
CA SER A 27 -15.36 29.10 4.20
C SER A 27 -15.34 27.60 4.52
N ALA A 28 -16.45 26.91 4.31
CA ALA A 28 -16.54 25.46 4.45
C ALA A 28 -16.73 24.81 3.07
N PHE A 29 -15.74 24.04 2.62
CA PHE A 29 -15.84 23.24 1.40
C PHE A 29 -16.09 21.78 1.79
N THR A 30 -17.02 21.15 1.09
CA THR A 30 -17.28 19.71 1.19
C THR A 30 -16.83 19.12 -0.13
N PHE A 31 -16.01 18.07 -0.08
CA PHE A 31 -15.76 17.26 -1.27
C PHE A 31 -17.03 16.47 -1.56
N ASP A 32 -17.63 16.67 -2.73
CA ASP A 32 -18.65 15.73 -3.22
C ASP A 32 -18.03 14.33 -3.16
N GLY A 33 -18.78 13.39 -2.55
CA GLY A 33 -18.27 12.14 -2.00
C GLY A 33 -17.44 11.31 -2.99
N PRO A 34 -16.69 10.30 -2.50
CA PRO A 34 -15.76 9.56 -3.34
C PRO A 34 -16.49 8.99 -4.56
N TYR A 35 -16.06 9.40 -5.76
CA TYR A 35 -16.46 8.73 -6.99
C TYR A 35 -16.13 7.25 -6.81
N ARG A 36 -17.15 6.40 -6.85
CA ARG A 36 -16.95 4.96 -6.97
C ARG A 36 -16.36 4.74 -8.36
N LEU A 37 -15.03 4.80 -8.46
CA LEU A 37 -14.36 4.03 -9.48
C LEU A 37 -14.70 2.58 -9.14
N THR A 38 -15.65 2.01 -9.86
CA THR A 38 -15.80 0.55 -9.99
C THR A 38 -14.57 0.05 -10.75
N GLY A 39 -13.38 0.27 -10.19
CA GLY A 39 -12.07 0.00 -10.79
C GLY A 39 -11.70 -1.47 -10.76
N HIS A 40 -12.61 -2.33 -10.30
CA HIS A 40 -12.48 -3.78 -10.43
C HIS A 40 -12.33 -4.16 -11.91
N ASP A 41 -12.98 -3.46 -12.84
CA ASP A 41 -12.92 -3.79 -14.26
C ASP A 41 -11.61 -3.36 -14.97
N LEU A 42 -10.84 -2.43 -14.39
CA LEU A 42 -9.59 -1.96 -15.00
C LEU A 42 -8.36 -2.77 -14.55
N LEU A 43 -8.36 -3.28 -13.32
CA LEU A 43 -7.31 -4.14 -12.80
C LEU A 43 -7.54 -5.62 -13.14
N ASP A 44 -8.80 -6.07 -13.25
CA ASP A 44 -9.10 -7.46 -13.66
C ASP A 44 -8.81 -7.72 -15.15
N ASN A 45 -8.72 -6.69 -16.00
CA ASN A 45 -8.48 -6.85 -17.45
C ASN A 45 -7.07 -6.47 -17.92
N MET A 46 -6.19 -6.00 -17.04
CA MET A 46 -4.81 -5.74 -17.45
C MET A 46 -4.03 -7.06 -17.42
N TYR A 47 -4.19 -7.84 -18.48
CA TYR A 47 -3.23 -8.87 -18.85
C TYR A 47 -1.82 -8.30 -18.68
N CYS A 48 -0.88 -9.09 -18.14
CA CYS A 48 0.51 -8.66 -18.04
C CYS A 48 0.95 -8.07 -19.38
N ALA A 49 1.16 -6.76 -19.42
CA ALA A 49 1.43 -6.07 -20.66
C ALA A 49 2.82 -6.49 -21.15
N ASP A 50 2.89 -6.97 -22.38
CA ASP A 50 4.16 -7.30 -23.01
C ASP A 50 4.82 -6.02 -23.55
N ASN A 51 6.02 -5.71 -23.06
CA ASN A 51 6.84 -4.60 -23.55
C ASN A 51 7.81 -5.04 -24.68
N GLY A 52 7.58 -6.20 -25.28
CA GLY A 52 8.41 -6.82 -26.32
C GLY A 52 9.72 -7.44 -25.81
N ARG A 53 10.05 -7.28 -24.52
CA ARG A 53 11.20 -7.94 -23.87
C ARG A 53 10.77 -8.84 -22.71
N TRP A 54 9.80 -8.37 -21.93
CA TRP A 54 9.22 -9.09 -20.81
C TRP A 54 7.80 -8.62 -20.55
N TYR A 55 7.06 -9.47 -19.85
CA TYR A 55 5.75 -9.20 -19.29
C TYR A 55 5.87 -8.34 -18.02
N GLU A 56 5.15 -7.22 -17.98
CA GLU A 56 5.02 -6.42 -16.78
C GLU A 56 4.22 -7.14 -15.69
N THR A 57 4.48 -6.77 -14.44
CA THR A 57 3.84 -7.38 -13.28
C THR A 57 2.36 -7.01 -13.21
N PRO A 58 1.46 -7.92 -12.78
CA PRO A 58 0.02 -7.66 -12.74
C PRO A 58 -0.36 -6.52 -11.78
N VAL A 59 0.42 -6.34 -10.73
CA VAL A 59 0.26 -5.28 -9.74
C VAL A 59 1.62 -4.68 -9.42
N ASP A 60 1.63 -3.45 -8.88
CA ASP A 60 2.87 -2.82 -8.44
C ASP A 60 3.52 -3.59 -7.27
N TRP A 61 4.57 -4.35 -7.58
CA TRP A 61 5.36 -5.07 -6.58
C TRP A 61 6.10 -4.12 -5.62
N TYR A 62 6.42 -2.89 -6.01
CA TYR A 62 6.98 -1.92 -5.06
C TYR A 62 5.93 -1.50 -4.04
N GLY A 63 4.69 -1.29 -4.50
CA GLY A 63 3.49 -1.07 -3.68
C GLY A 63 3.25 -2.21 -2.69
N LEU A 64 3.23 -3.46 -3.17
CA LEU A 64 3.08 -4.64 -2.32
C LEU A 64 4.18 -4.75 -1.25
N ALA A 65 5.44 -4.52 -1.63
CA ALA A 65 6.56 -4.58 -0.69
C ALA A 65 6.44 -3.53 0.43
N ARG A 66 5.89 -2.34 0.13
CA ARG A 66 5.56 -1.32 1.14
C ARG A 66 4.35 -1.73 1.97
N ALA A 67 3.28 -2.19 1.33
CA ALA A 67 2.02 -2.57 1.98
C ALA A 67 2.21 -3.71 2.99
N ALA A 68 3.06 -4.68 2.70
CA ALA A 68 3.42 -5.77 3.61
C ALA A 68 3.96 -5.29 4.97
N ARG A 69 4.43 -4.03 5.06
CA ARG A 69 5.00 -3.42 6.26
C ARG A 69 4.20 -2.21 6.76
N GLN A 70 3.05 -1.91 6.17
CA GLN A 70 2.24 -0.75 6.59
C GLN A 70 1.62 -0.95 7.96
N THR A 71 1.22 -2.18 8.30
CA THR A 71 0.56 -2.47 9.57
C THR A 71 1.28 -3.57 10.32
N SER A 72 1.46 -3.38 11.63
CA SER A 72 2.23 -4.27 12.50
C SER A 72 1.68 -5.70 12.55
N TRP A 73 0.36 -5.86 12.63
CA TRP A 73 -0.31 -7.16 12.65
C TRP A 73 -0.21 -7.91 11.32
N HIS A 74 -0.22 -7.18 10.20
CA HIS A 74 -0.09 -7.79 8.88
C HIS A 74 1.35 -8.29 8.67
N GLN A 75 2.32 -7.43 8.99
CA GLN A 75 3.74 -7.76 8.92
C GLN A 75 4.11 -8.94 9.84
N SER A 76 3.59 -8.96 11.08
CA SER A 76 3.88 -10.04 12.03
C SER A 76 3.29 -11.37 11.56
N ALA A 77 2.09 -11.38 10.98
CA ALA A 77 1.47 -12.59 10.43
C ALA A 77 2.30 -13.19 9.28
N LEU A 78 2.82 -12.36 8.37
CA LEU A 78 3.68 -12.81 7.27
C LEU A 78 4.97 -13.45 7.80
N TYR A 79 5.64 -12.81 8.77
CA TYR A 79 6.84 -13.35 9.36
C TYR A 79 6.60 -14.60 10.21
N PHE A 80 5.44 -14.69 10.87
CA PHE A 80 5.04 -15.88 11.59
C PHE A 80 4.89 -17.06 10.64
N LYS A 81 4.14 -16.92 9.54
CA LYS A 81 4.00 -17.97 8.50
C LYS A 81 5.37 -18.41 7.97
N ARG A 82 6.24 -17.45 7.63
CA ARG A 82 7.63 -17.73 7.20
C ARG A 82 8.40 -18.53 8.26
N ASN A 83 8.31 -18.14 9.53
CA ASN A 83 9.04 -18.81 10.61
C ASN A 83 8.53 -20.23 10.88
N VAL A 84 7.22 -20.47 10.76
CA VAL A 84 6.64 -21.82 10.82
C VAL A 84 7.21 -22.70 9.72
N LEU A 85 7.23 -22.23 8.46
CA LEU A 85 7.85 -22.96 7.35
C LEU A 85 9.35 -23.19 7.61
N LEU A 86 10.05 -22.21 8.17
CA LEU A 86 11.46 -22.34 8.53
C LEU A 86 11.69 -23.38 9.62
N GLY A 87 10.74 -23.55 10.54
CA GLY A 87 10.73 -24.61 11.54
C GLY A 87 10.61 -26.01 10.93
N CYS A 88 9.87 -26.12 9.82
CA CYS A 88 9.70 -27.35 9.04
C CYS A 88 10.79 -27.56 7.96
N TYR A 89 11.83 -26.72 7.93
CA TYR A 89 12.86 -26.81 6.89
C TYR A 89 13.69 -28.08 7.01
N ILE A 90 13.63 -28.92 5.98
CA ILE A 90 14.50 -30.10 5.82
C ILE A 90 15.82 -29.61 5.20
N PRO A 91 16.97 -29.80 5.86
CA PRO A 91 18.26 -29.37 5.33
C PRO A 91 18.54 -29.94 3.93
N HIS A 92 18.89 -29.05 3.00
CA HIS A 92 19.22 -29.41 1.62
C HIS A 92 20.65 -28.96 1.28
N PRO A 93 21.46 -29.77 0.57
CA PRO A 93 22.86 -29.44 0.28
C PRO A 93 23.03 -28.16 -0.56
N LEU A 94 22.10 -27.90 -1.49
CA LEU A 94 22.19 -26.76 -2.41
C LEU A 94 21.44 -25.50 -1.92
N LEU A 95 20.57 -25.61 -0.91
CA LEU A 95 19.73 -24.51 -0.46
C LEU A 95 20.04 -24.21 0.99
N SER A 96 20.45 -22.98 1.29
CA SER A 96 20.68 -22.60 2.67
C SER A 96 19.34 -22.30 3.36
N ARG A 97 19.30 -22.51 4.69
CA ARG A 97 18.13 -22.15 5.51
C ARG A 97 17.79 -20.66 5.40
N GLN A 98 18.80 -19.80 5.21
CA GLN A 98 18.60 -18.36 5.00
C GLN A 98 17.99 -18.05 3.63
N ASP A 99 18.48 -18.70 2.57
CA ASP A 99 17.92 -18.54 1.22
C ASP A 99 16.47 -19.05 1.17
N PHE A 100 16.17 -20.17 1.84
CA PHE A 100 14.80 -20.67 1.99
C PHE A 100 13.89 -19.70 2.75
N SER A 101 14.38 -19.09 3.83
CA SER A 101 13.63 -18.08 4.59
C SER A 101 13.26 -16.87 3.73
N ALA A 102 14.18 -16.41 2.87
CA ALA A 102 13.93 -15.34 1.92
C ALA A 102 12.92 -15.76 0.84
N LEU A 103 13.08 -16.96 0.28
CA LEU A 103 12.16 -17.52 -0.72
C LEU A 103 10.72 -17.63 -0.19
N ALA A 104 10.55 -18.14 1.02
CA ALA A 104 9.25 -18.28 1.66
C ALA A 104 8.60 -16.91 1.91
N LEU A 105 9.40 -15.91 2.30
CA LEU A 105 8.90 -14.55 2.48
C LEU A 105 8.41 -13.95 1.16
N ASP A 106 9.19 -14.09 0.09
CA ASP A 106 8.81 -13.58 -1.23
C ASP A 106 7.53 -14.26 -1.74
N TRP A 107 7.38 -15.57 -1.51
CA TRP A 107 6.14 -16.29 -1.83
C TRP A 107 4.93 -15.71 -1.10
N PHE A 108 5.02 -15.47 0.21
CA PHE A 108 3.91 -14.88 0.95
C PHE A 108 3.60 -13.44 0.55
N VAL A 109 4.62 -12.62 0.29
CA VAL A 109 4.48 -11.19 -0.03
C VAL A 109 3.98 -10.94 -1.46
N PHE A 110 4.53 -11.67 -2.44
CA PHE A 110 4.26 -11.42 -3.85
C PHE A 110 3.40 -12.50 -4.51
N GLY A 111 3.16 -13.63 -3.85
CA GLY A 111 2.61 -14.84 -4.50
C GLY A 111 3.59 -15.47 -5.50
N ASN A 112 4.85 -15.02 -5.52
CA ASN A 112 5.87 -15.40 -6.47
C ASN A 112 7.21 -15.52 -5.74
N ALA A 113 7.96 -16.58 -6.01
CA ALA A 113 9.27 -16.80 -5.44
C ALA A 113 10.20 -17.44 -6.46
N PHE A 114 11.48 -17.03 -6.46
CA PHE A 114 12.42 -17.42 -7.50
C PHE A 114 13.72 -17.98 -6.93
N LEU A 115 14.16 -19.10 -7.49
CA LEU A 115 15.45 -19.70 -7.21
C LEU A 115 16.28 -19.76 -8.48
N GLU A 116 17.46 -19.18 -8.45
CA GLU A 116 18.46 -19.32 -9.49
C GLU A 116 19.41 -20.47 -9.15
N LEU A 117 19.56 -21.42 -10.06
CA LEU A 117 20.57 -22.46 -10.01
C LEU A 117 21.91 -21.90 -10.49
N ARG A 118 22.86 -21.75 -9.56
CA ARG A 118 24.25 -21.46 -9.87
C ARG A 118 24.99 -22.77 -10.15
N SER A 119 25.71 -22.80 -11.27
CA SER A 119 26.53 -23.94 -11.68
C SER A 119 28.02 -23.60 -11.63
N ASN A 120 28.88 -24.59 -11.41
CA ASN A 120 30.32 -24.44 -11.55
C ASN A 120 30.74 -24.38 -13.04
N MET A 121 32.04 -24.24 -13.31
CA MET A 121 32.57 -24.20 -14.69
C MET A 121 32.34 -25.50 -15.46
N LEU A 122 32.18 -26.63 -14.77
CA LEU A 122 31.89 -27.95 -15.34
C LEU A 122 30.38 -28.17 -15.57
N GLY A 123 29.53 -27.21 -15.19
CA GLY A 123 28.08 -27.27 -15.36
C GLY A 123 27.30 -27.91 -14.21
N GLU A 124 28.00 -28.43 -13.19
CA GLU A 124 27.36 -29.09 -12.05
C GLU A 124 26.64 -28.09 -11.13
N PRO A 125 25.51 -28.50 -10.50
CA PRO A 125 24.81 -27.69 -9.49
C PRO A 125 25.71 -27.31 -8.31
N LEU A 126 25.92 -26.01 -8.10
CA LEU A 126 26.72 -25.49 -6.98
C LEU A 126 25.83 -25.03 -5.82
N LYS A 127 24.85 -24.16 -6.11
CA LYS A 127 23.97 -23.56 -5.09
C LYS A 127 22.68 -23.03 -5.71
N LEU A 128 21.58 -23.16 -4.99
CA LEU A 128 20.33 -22.46 -5.25
C LEU A 128 20.36 -21.11 -4.53
N ARG A 129 20.33 -20.03 -5.31
CA ARG A 129 20.33 -18.65 -4.81
C ARG A 129 18.93 -18.08 -4.91
N HIS A 130 18.46 -17.45 -3.84
CA HIS A 130 17.24 -16.67 -3.89
C HIS A 130 17.38 -15.46 -4.81
N ALA A 131 16.50 -15.36 -5.81
CA ALA A 131 16.35 -14.17 -6.64
C ALA A 131 15.13 -13.39 -6.14
N LEU A 132 15.34 -12.12 -5.77
CA LEU A 132 14.29 -11.27 -5.21
C LEU A 132 13.13 -11.12 -6.19
N ALA A 133 11.96 -11.64 -5.80
CA ALA A 133 10.76 -11.63 -6.63
C ALA A 133 10.42 -10.23 -7.10
N LYS A 134 10.51 -9.22 -6.23
CA LYS A 134 10.30 -7.79 -6.55
C LYS A 134 10.92 -7.31 -7.89
N TYR A 135 12.06 -7.87 -8.28
CA TYR A 135 12.82 -7.42 -9.45
C TYR A 135 12.77 -8.41 -10.63
N MET A 136 12.12 -9.56 -10.49
CA MET A 136 12.05 -10.57 -11.54
C MET A 136 11.01 -10.17 -12.60
N ARG A 137 11.28 -10.49 -13.87
CA ARG A 137 10.32 -10.33 -14.97
C ARG A 137 10.40 -11.53 -15.90
N ARG A 138 9.25 -12.07 -16.30
CA ARG A 138 9.13 -13.17 -17.27
C ARG A 138 9.32 -12.61 -18.66
N GLY A 139 10.25 -13.17 -19.43
CA GLY A 139 10.46 -12.81 -20.83
C GLY A 139 9.21 -13.04 -21.68
N SER A 140 9.07 -12.26 -22.75
CA SER A 140 7.97 -12.38 -23.72
C SER A 140 7.96 -13.74 -24.40
N ASP A 141 9.13 -14.37 -24.49
CA ASP A 141 9.35 -15.75 -24.97
C ASP A 141 8.81 -16.83 -24.03
N LEU A 142 8.28 -16.45 -22.85
CA LEU A 142 7.81 -17.36 -21.81
C LEU A 142 8.88 -18.37 -21.37
N GLU A 143 10.17 -18.12 -21.55
CA GLU A 143 11.24 -19.00 -21.10
C GLU A 143 12.33 -18.24 -20.34
N SER A 144 12.66 -17.05 -20.83
CA SER A 144 13.67 -16.19 -20.24
C SER A 144 13.17 -15.53 -18.96
N TRP A 145 14.12 -15.22 -18.09
CA TRP A 145 13.89 -14.40 -16.91
C TRP A 145 14.82 -13.21 -16.92
N TRP A 146 14.30 -12.07 -16.52
CA TRP A 146 15.01 -10.80 -16.42
C TRP A 146 15.01 -10.30 -14.97
N TYR A 147 16.11 -9.68 -14.57
CA TYR A 147 16.26 -8.98 -13.30
C TYR A 147 16.33 -7.48 -13.59
N VAL A 148 15.28 -6.76 -13.20
CA VAL A 148 15.09 -5.34 -13.51
C VAL A 148 15.11 -4.56 -12.20
N GLN A 149 16.12 -3.69 -12.05
CA GLN A 149 16.22 -2.74 -10.95
C GLN A 149 16.23 -1.33 -11.51
N ASP A 150 15.55 -0.43 -10.80
CA ASP A 150 15.59 0.98 -11.15
C ASP A 150 17.03 1.52 -11.07
N GLY A 151 17.46 2.25 -12.10
CA GLY A 151 18.82 2.78 -12.22
C GLY A 151 19.93 1.77 -12.55
N LYS A 152 19.60 0.53 -12.93
CA LYS A 152 20.59 -0.47 -13.39
C LYS A 152 20.14 -1.14 -14.68
N ASP A 153 21.11 -1.60 -15.46
CA ASP A 153 20.83 -2.38 -16.65
C ASP A 153 20.10 -3.68 -16.31
N ALA A 154 19.09 -4.00 -17.12
CA ALA A 154 18.34 -5.24 -16.99
C ALA A 154 19.27 -6.44 -17.25
N PHE A 155 19.36 -7.34 -16.27
CA PHE A 155 20.18 -8.54 -16.36
C PHE A 155 19.33 -9.73 -16.79
N GLN A 156 19.71 -10.43 -17.86
CA GLN A 156 19.05 -11.65 -18.30
C GLN A 156 19.67 -12.87 -17.61
N PHE A 157 18.83 -13.71 -17.01
CA PHE A 157 19.27 -15.00 -16.50
C PHE A 157 19.49 -16.00 -17.62
N ARG A 158 20.34 -17.00 -17.36
CA ARG A 158 20.53 -18.11 -18.29
C ARG A 158 19.20 -18.91 -18.41
N PRO A 159 18.73 -19.24 -19.62
CA PRO A 159 17.53 -20.04 -19.81
C PRO A 159 17.57 -21.36 -19.04
N GLY A 160 16.44 -21.77 -18.46
CA GLY A 160 16.31 -23.00 -17.69
C GLY A 160 17.07 -23.03 -16.35
N LYS A 161 17.69 -21.93 -15.91
CA LYS A 161 18.40 -21.85 -14.62
C LYS A 161 17.60 -21.16 -13.52
N VAL A 162 16.39 -20.69 -13.80
CA VAL A 162 15.50 -20.07 -12.80
C VAL A 162 14.28 -20.96 -12.60
N CYS A 163 14.04 -21.34 -11.35
CA CYS A 163 12.81 -21.98 -10.92
C CYS A 163 11.87 -20.90 -10.37
N HIS A 164 10.64 -20.89 -10.86
CA HIS A 164 9.58 -19.97 -10.43
C HIS A 164 8.52 -20.77 -9.70
N LEU A 165 8.34 -20.45 -8.41
CA LEU A 165 7.25 -20.93 -7.59
C LEU A 165 6.18 -19.84 -7.54
N MET A 166 4.99 -20.13 -8.06
CA MET A 166 3.87 -19.20 -8.08
C MET A 166 2.66 -19.75 -7.34
N ASN A 167 1.94 -18.87 -6.67
CA ASN A 167 0.60 -19.14 -6.18
C ASN A 167 -0.37 -19.03 -7.35
N PRO A 168 -1.21 -20.04 -7.65
CA PRO A 168 -2.14 -19.96 -8.78
C PRO A 168 -3.07 -18.75 -8.65
N ASP A 169 -3.27 -18.04 -9.76
CA ASP A 169 -4.19 -16.92 -9.90
C ASP A 169 -5.30 -17.28 -10.91
N ILE A 170 -6.48 -16.69 -10.75
CA ILE A 170 -7.65 -16.97 -11.61
C ILE A 170 -7.57 -16.15 -12.90
N ASN A 171 -6.94 -14.97 -12.85
CA ASN A 171 -6.95 -14.01 -13.95
C ASN A 171 -5.82 -14.25 -14.97
N GLN A 172 -4.74 -14.95 -14.60
CA GLN A 172 -3.61 -15.22 -15.48
C GLN A 172 -2.75 -16.42 -15.05
N GLU A 173 -1.88 -16.86 -15.97
CA GLU A 173 -0.96 -18.00 -15.75
C GLU A 173 0.53 -17.60 -15.71
N ILE A 174 0.87 -16.31 -15.92
CA ILE A 174 2.27 -15.87 -16.04
C ILE A 174 2.90 -15.59 -14.67
N TYR A 175 2.15 -14.92 -13.79
CA TYR A 175 2.55 -14.66 -12.41
C TYR A 175 1.47 -15.10 -11.44
N GLY A 176 1.90 -15.42 -10.23
CA GLY A 176 0.99 -15.64 -9.10
C GLY A 176 0.57 -14.35 -8.41
N MET A 177 -0.40 -14.49 -7.51
CA MET A 177 -0.93 -13.40 -6.69
C MET A 177 -0.90 -13.75 -5.19
N PRO A 178 -0.61 -12.78 -4.29
CA PRO A 178 -0.59 -13.04 -2.86
C PRO A 178 -2.00 -13.16 -2.28
N GLU A 179 -2.18 -14.09 -1.34
CA GLU A 179 -3.49 -14.36 -0.70
C GLU A 179 -4.11 -13.13 0.00
N TYR A 180 -3.27 -12.21 0.47
CA TYR A 180 -3.72 -11.05 1.25
C TYR A 180 -4.08 -9.83 0.38
N LEU A 181 -4.09 -9.95 -0.95
CA LEU A 181 -4.41 -8.84 -1.84
C LEU A 181 -5.74 -8.15 -1.48
N GLY A 182 -6.77 -8.93 -1.18
CA GLY A 182 -8.07 -8.42 -0.73
C GLY A 182 -8.04 -7.73 0.64
N ALA A 183 -7.06 -8.04 1.49
CA ALA A 183 -6.89 -7.42 2.80
C ALA A 183 -6.11 -6.10 2.75
N LEU A 184 -5.55 -5.71 1.59
CA LEU A 184 -4.76 -4.49 1.44
C LEU A 184 -5.54 -3.22 1.81
N LEU A 185 -6.82 -3.14 1.43
CA LEU A 185 -7.67 -2.00 1.78
C LEU A 185 -7.84 -1.91 3.31
N SER A 186 -8.06 -3.04 3.98
CA SER A 186 -8.19 -3.08 5.44
C SER A 186 -6.89 -2.68 6.15
N ALA A 187 -5.75 -3.16 5.65
CA ALA A 187 -4.43 -2.80 6.17
C ALA A 187 -4.16 -1.30 5.98
N SER A 188 -4.48 -0.74 4.81
CA SER A 188 -4.34 0.68 4.50
C SER A 188 -5.23 1.57 5.37
N LEU A 189 -6.48 1.17 5.61
CA LEU A 189 -7.41 1.86 6.52
C LEU A 189 -6.88 1.86 7.96
N SER A 190 -6.36 0.72 8.42
CA SER A 190 -5.76 0.59 9.75
C SER A 190 -4.51 1.47 9.89
N HIS A 191 -3.62 1.44 8.90
CA HIS A 191 -2.42 2.29 8.88
C HIS A 191 -2.78 3.78 8.91
N SER A 192 -3.79 4.19 8.13
CA SER A 192 -4.25 5.59 8.10
C SER A 192 -4.83 6.02 9.45
N ALA A 193 -5.57 5.14 10.14
CA ALA A 193 -6.09 5.41 11.47
C ALA A 193 -4.97 5.56 12.52
N ASP A 194 -3.96 4.69 12.47
CA ASP A 194 -2.80 4.78 13.37
C ASP A 194 -1.99 6.05 13.11
N MET A 195 -1.77 6.40 11.85
CA MET A 195 -1.09 7.64 11.46
C MET A 195 -1.89 8.88 11.88
N PHE A 196 -3.21 8.86 11.73
CA PHE A 196 -4.07 9.93 12.23
C PHE A 196 -3.89 10.11 13.74
N ARG A 197 -3.94 9.02 14.52
CA ARG A 197 -3.72 9.05 15.98
C ARG A 197 -2.33 9.58 16.32
N LYS A 198 -1.29 9.13 15.61
CA LYS A 198 0.09 9.58 15.83
C LYS A 198 0.23 11.08 15.57
N LEU A 199 -0.24 11.55 14.41
CA LEU A 199 -0.18 12.97 14.04
C LEU A 199 -1.02 13.85 14.97
N TYR A 200 -2.15 13.33 15.47
CA TYR A 200 -2.95 13.99 16.49
C TYR A 200 -2.16 14.22 17.78
N TYR A 201 -1.39 13.23 18.23
CA TYR A 201 -0.52 13.39 19.41
C TYR A 201 0.72 14.25 19.12
N ASP A 202 1.41 14.01 18.00
CA ASP A 202 2.68 14.67 17.68
C ASP A 202 2.49 16.18 17.39
N ASN A 203 1.42 16.55 16.68
CA ASN A 203 1.20 17.94 16.26
C ASN A 203 0.31 18.73 17.24
N GLY A 204 -0.24 18.09 18.29
CA GLY A 204 -1.10 18.74 19.28
C GLY A 204 -2.39 19.35 18.73
N SER A 205 -2.77 19.03 17.49
CA SER A 205 -3.97 19.59 16.87
C SER A 205 -5.17 18.71 17.23
N HIS A 206 -5.89 19.18 18.25
CA HIS A 206 -7.11 18.56 18.75
C HIS A 206 -8.33 18.82 17.85
N ALA A 207 -8.20 19.72 16.87
CA ALA A 207 -9.28 20.09 15.97
C ALA A 207 -9.30 19.16 14.74
N GLY A 208 -10.29 18.28 14.66
CA GLY A 208 -10.58 17.44 13.48
C GLY A 208 -11.08 18.22 12.25
N CYS A 209 -10.70 19.50 12.11
CA CYS A 209 -11.06 20.36 10.98
C CYS A 209 -9.94 21.37 10.70
N ILE A 210 -9.71 21.67 9.43
CA ILE A 210 -8.85 22.78 9.00
C ILE A 210 -9.71 24.04 9.03
N ILE A 211 -9.38 24.99 9.92
CA ILE A 211 -10.04 26.29 9.98
C ILE A 211 -9.17 27.31 9.25
N TYR A 212 -9.63 27.79 8.10
CA TYR A 212 -9.02 28.92 7.41
C TYR A 212 -9.73 30.21 7.81
N ILE A 213 -9.00 31.14 8.45
CA ILE A 213 -9.51 32.47 8.78
C ILE A 213 -8.82 33.48 7.86
N GLY A 214 -9.60 34.18 7.04
CA GLY A 214 -9.08 35.24 6.16
C GLY A 214 -8.52 36.41 6.99
N ALA A 215 -7.37 36.96 6.58
CA ALA A 215 -6.66 38.02 7.30
C ALA A 215 -7.49 39.28 7.58
N ALA A 216 -8.54 39.54 6.79
CA ALA A 216 -9.47 40.65 6.99
C ALA A 216 -10.39 40.50 8.22
N GLN A 217 -10.47 39.30 8.81
CA GLN A 217 -11.40 38.95 9.89
C GLN A 217 -10.72 38.91 11.28
N VAL A 218 -9.40 38.94 11.36
CA VAL A 218 -8.65 38.90 12.62
C VAL A 218 -8.48 40.31 13.17
N ASN A 219 -9.22 40.68 14.22
CA ASN A 219 -9.04 41.96 14.90
C ASN A 219 -7.84 41.86 15.88
N PRO A 220 -6.70 42.54 15.62
CA PRO A 220 -5.46 42.34 16.39
C PRO A 220 -5.60 42.67 17.87
N ARG A 221 -6.50 43.62 18.21
CA ARG A 221 -6.66 44.14 19.57
C ARG A 221 -7.39 43.23 20.54
N LYS A 222 -8.20 42.27 20.06
CA LYS A 222 -8.92 41.32 20.94
C LYS A 222 -8.12 40.06 21.26
N HIS A 223 -7.09 39.76 20.47
CA HIS A 223 -6.32 38.50 20.56
C HIS A 223 -4.87 38.68 21.00
N GLY A 224 -4.49 39.88 21.47
CA GLY A 224 -3.16 40.11 22.06
C GLY A 224 -2.00 39.99 21.07
N LEU A 225 -2.21 40.32 19.79
CA LEU A 225 -1.16 40.23 18.77
C LEU A 225 -0.44 41.58 18.61
N PRO A 226 0.90 41.61 18.60
CA PRO A 226 1.63 42.85 18.34
C PRO A 226 1.40 43.31 16.89
N GLU A 227 1.06 44.59 16.72
CA GLU A 227 0.85 45.24 15.43
C GLU A 227 2.16 45.29 14.62
N ARG A 228 2.46 44.23 13.86
CA ARG A 228 3.40 44.29 12.73
C ARG A 228 2.86 43.53 11.52
N ASN A 229 2.51 44.30 10.49
CA ASN A 229 2.43 43.97 9.06
C ASN A 229 1.52 42.80 8.66
N ALA A 230 0.22 43.07 8.63
CA ALA A 230 -0.81 42.22 8.03
C ALA A 230 -0.87 42.36 6.49
N THR A 231 0.18 41.95 5.77
CA THR A 231 0.15 41.83 4.30
C THR A 231 0.63 40.48 3.77
N GLY A 232 0.75 39.46 4.63
CA GLY A 232 1.03 38.08 4.23
C GLY A 232 0.17 37.11 5.03
N GLY A 233 -0.54 36.21 4.33
CA GLY A 233 -1.36 35.16 4.96
C GLY A 233 -0.53 34.39 5.97
N THR A 234 -0.90 34.51 7.25
CA THR A 234 -0.21 33.85 8.35
C THR A 234 -0.92 32.54 8.64
N TRP A 235 -0.18 31.44 8.53
CA TRP A 235 -0.65 30.11 8.89
C TRP A 235 -0.65 30.00 10.40
N TRP A 236 -1.84 30.03 11.02
CA TRP A 236 -2.00 29.75 12.43
C TRP A 236 -2.37 28.29 12.62
N TRP A 237 -1.46 27.52 13.20
CA TRP A 237 -1.83 26.29 13.90
C TRP A 237 -2.43 26.72 15.23
N CYS A 238 -3.76 26.63 15.35
CA CYS A 238 -4.42 26.84 16.62
C CYS A 238 -4.32 25.53 17.43
N VAL A 239 -3.73 25.62 18.63
CA VAL A 239 -3.75 24.57 19.66
C VAL A 239 -5.17 24.35 20.14
#